data_AF-A0A3D4DJ27-F1
#
_entry.id   AF-A0A3D4DJ27-F1
#
_cell.length_a   1.000
_cell.length_b   1.000
_cell.length_c   1.000
_cell.angle_alpha   90.00
_cell.angle_beta   90.00
_cell.angle_gamma   90.00
#
_symmetry.space_group_name_H-M   'P 1'
#
loop_
_entity.id
_entity.type
_entity.pdbx_description
1 polymer ?
#
loop_
_entity_poly.entity_id
_entity_poly.type
_entity_poly.pdbx_seq_one_letter_code
_entity_poly.pdbx_strand_id
1 'polypeptide(L)'
;MIKLIKNELMKIFKRKTIYFLLILSMIAVIVYNYINPDQNIPISEGTNDHPLISDTQIEKQKDDSERYINSMAYNEFARLYNNNFTKDSWQRLALNKERNGYSYEKIYDQDIMLYLKKIVDYEYNSNTQITNELYGNAINKYNEYVEALKSNDWKKFVNLKIKNLQELKSTQDFSEESIKEIDFEIEWYNLRLNNNIKFNSDIMNQYLDEYRETYYLIIYKESYVDKNSQSDIYELNECRTRLELCKYAIKNKINYDISNEMGVILNNKIDARISFIRTFKHFNVIIIIITIYISSTIITEEISKRTIKNVLIKPHKRLDIIIAKMLACIVTIIISILFIGIVQFFVGGIIFGFDSYSNQYIGYNINSQKIFSISLLTYFIINGILKVPEYLIISLFCILIGISNKNITMSMIITLIICLFCNTILVEWSKVDSLASITRFFITNNWDFSIYLFGNISNINGINLWYSVIIYIIYFVLLLKMSIGKFKKLEI
;
A
#
# COMPACT_ATOMS: atom_id res chain seq x y z
N MET A 1 -39.14 14.65 17.06
CA MET A 1 -37.90 13.88 16.84
C MET A 1 -36.65 14.59 17.36
N ILE A 2 -36.30 15.81 16.90
CA ILE A 2 -35.05 16.51 17.28
C ILE A 2 -34.83 16.63 18.80
N LYS A 3 -35.87 17.00 19.57
CA LYS A 3 -35.79 17.07 21.05
C LYS A 3 -35.43 15.72 21.70
N LEU A 4 -35.89 14.60 21.14
CA LEU A 4 -35.55 13.26 21.64
C LEU A 4 -34.08 12.94 21.37
N ILE A 5 -33.60 13.21 20.15
CA ILE A 5 -32.20 13.01 19.76
C ILE A 5 -31.29 13.85 20.66
N LYS A 6 -31.61 15.13 20.88
CA LYS A 6 -30.87 16.03 21.79
C LYS A 6 -30.79 15.46 23.21
N ASN A 7 -31.89 14.93 23.73
CA ASN A 7 -31.91 14.33 25.07
C ASN A 7 -31.02 13.07 25.15
N GLU A 8 -31.03 12.22 24.12
CA GLU A 8 -30.18 11.03 24.08
C GLU A 8 -28.70 11.41 23.94
N LEU A 9 -28.35 12.38 23.09
CA LEU A 9 -26.99 12.92 23.01
C LEU A 9 -26.50 13.48 24.35
N MET A 10 -27.33 14.25 25.05
CA MET A 10 -26.98 14.78 26.38
C MET A 10 -26.72 13.66 27.39
N LYS A 11 -27.44 12.54 27.33
CA LYS A 11 -27.16 11.38 28.19
C LYS A 11 -25.82 10.74 27.84
N ILE A 12 -25.51 10.61 26.55
CA ILE A 12 -24.25 10.02 26.07
C ILE A 12 -23.06 10.85 26.58
N PHE A 13 -23.06 12.15 26.32
CA PHE A 13 -21.95 13.05 26.70
C PHE A 13 -21.88 13.38 28.21
N LYS A 14 -22.86 13.00 29.03
CA LYS A 14 -22.75 13.11 30.50
C LYS A 14 -22.01 11.94 31.14
N ARG A 15 -21.75 10.86 30.40
CA ARG A 15 -21.09 9.66 30.94
C ARG A 15 -19.58 9.87 30.98
N LYS A 16 -18.96 9.76 32.16
CA LYS A 16 -17.50 9.91 32.33
C LYS A 16 -16.69 8.93 31.47
N THR A 17 -17.23 7.74 31.24
CA THR A 17 -16.63 6.65 30.45
C THR A 17 -16.39 7.01 28.99
N ILE A 18 -17.21 7.88 28.37
CA ILE A 18 -16.97 8.27 26.98
C ILE A 18 -15.71 9.12 26.87
N TYR A 19 -15.47 10.03 27.82
CA TYR A 19 -14.26 10.85 27.87
C TYR A 19 -13.03 10.00 28.16
N PHE A 20 -13.16 8.99 29.03
CA PHE A 20 -12.09 8.01 29.24
C PHE A 20 -11.71 7.29 27.93
N LEU A 21 -12.68 6.83 27.15
CA LEU A 21 -12.43 6.19 25.84
C LEU A 21 -11.79 7.15 24.83
N LEU A 22 -12.23 8.41 24.79
CA LEU A 22 -11.64 9.43 23.92
C LEU A 22 -10.18 9.73 24.32
N ILE A 23 -9.90 9.86 25.62
CA ILE A 23 -8.53 10.04 26.12
C ILE A 23 -7.67 8.81 25.78
N LEU A 24 -8.19 7.60 25.98
CA LEU A 24 -7.49 6.36 25.62
C LEU A 24 -7.20 6.30 24.11
N SER A 25 -8.15 6.70 23.26
CA SER A 25 -7.94 6.78 21.82
C SER A 25 -6.86 7.81 21.46
N MET A 26 -6.82 8.95 22.16
CA MET A 26 -5.78 9.96 21.96
C MET A 26 -4.40 9.43 22.35
N ILE A 27 -4.28 8.71 23.47
CA ILE A 27 -3.04 8.05 23.88
C ILE A 27 -2.61 7.03 22.83
N ALA A 28 -3.53 6.20 22.34
CA ALA A 28 -3.22 5.21 21.31
C ALA A 28 -2.72 5.86 20.01
N VAL A 29 -3.30 7.00 19.61
CA VAL A 29 -2.83 7.78 18.46
C VAL A 29 -1.41 8.31 18.70
N ILE A 30 -1.13 8.88 19.87
CA ILE A 30 0.21 9.37 20.23
C ILE A 30 1.24 8.24 20.19
N VAL A 31 0.94 7.13 20.86
CA VAL A 31 1.83 5.96 20.93
C VAL A 31 2.11 5.39 19.55
N TYR A 32 1.07 5.24 18.71
CA TYR A 32 1.22 4.72 17.36
C TYR A 32 2.19 5.56 16.51
N ASN A 33 2.01 6.89 16.51
CA ASN A 33 2.86 7.79 15.74
C ASN A 33 4.28 7.89 16.31
N TYR A 34 4.46 7.76 17.62
CA TYR A 34 5.78 7.79 18.26
C TYR A 34 6.59 6.51 18.00
N ILE A 35 5.95 5.34 17.96
CA ILE A 35 6.62 4.05 17.72
C ILE A 35 6.98 3.85 16.25
N ASN A 36 6.15 4.36 15.33
CA ASN A 36 6.28 4.09 13.89
C ASN A 36 6.68 5.32 13.05
N PRO A 37 7.69 6.14 13.41
CA PRO A 37 8.03 7.28 12.57
C PRO A 37 8.65 6.86 11.22
N ASP A 38 9.36 5.74 11.19
CA ASP A 38 10.05 5.23 10.00
C ASP A 38 9.67 3.75 9.79
N GLN A 39 8.65 3.47 8.97
CA GLN A 39 8.23 2.09 8.72
C GLN A 39 9.23 1.29 7.88
N ASN A 40 10.20 1.94 7.22
CA ASN A 40 11.29 1.30 6.51
C ASN A 40 12.61 1.92 6.98
N ILE A 41 13.52 1.09 7.52
CA ILE A 41 14.92 1.47 7.71
C ILE A 41 15.43 1.85 6.32
N PRO A 42 15.97 3.06 6.10
CA PRO A 42 16.50 3.41 4.80
C PRO A 42 17.56 2.37 4.44
N ILE A 43 17.25 1.52 3.46
CA ILE A 43 18.25 0.65 2.86
C ILE A 43 19.10 1.61 2.05
N SER A 44 20.19 2.09 2.64
CA SER A 44 21.22 2.74 1.86
C SER A 44 21.75 1.69 0.89
N GLU A 45 21.63 1.92 -0.42
CA GLU A 45 22.43 1.18 -1.39
C GLU A 45 23.90 1.43 -1.03
N GLY A 46 24.47 0.52 -0.24
CA GLY A 46 25.82 0.68 0.26
C GLY A 46 26.76 0.77 -0.93
N THR A 47 27.56 1.84 -0.98
CA THR A 47 28.65 1.97 -1.95
C THR A 47 29.95 1.37 -1.42
N ASN A 48 29.84 0.46 -0.46
CA ASN A 48 30.96 -0.22 0.17
C ASN A 48 31.71 -1.08 -0.83
N ASP A 49 32.97 -1.34 -0.52
CA ASP A 49 33.84 -2.11 -1.41
C ASP A 49 33.31 -3.54 -1.53
N HIS A 50 33.27 -4.04 -2.76
CA HIS A 50 32.87 -5.41 -3.03
C HIS A 50 33.99 -6.36 -2.64
N PRO A 51 33.72 -7.40 -1.83
CA PRO A 51 34.76 -8.35 -1.44
C PRO A 51 35.26 -9.10 -2.66
N LEU A 52 36.58 -9.28 -2.77
CA LEU A 52 37.20 -10.11 -3.81
C LEU A 52 37.14 -11.59 -3.40
N ILE A 53 36.85 -12.45 -4.37
CA ILE A 53 36.93 -13.91 -4.20
C ILE A 53 38.41 -14.30 -4.30
N SER A 54 38.91 -15.12 -3.37
CA SER A 54 40.33 -15.50 -3.38
C SER A 54 40.65 -16.40 -4.58
N ASP A 55 41.85 -16.26 -5.13
CA ASP A 55 42.29 -17.08 -6.28
C ASP A 55 42.15 -18.58 -6.00
N THR A 56 42.47 -19.00 -4.78
CA THR A 56 42.28 -20.39 -4.32
C THR A 56 40.83 -20.89 -4.31
N GLN A 57 39.86 -20.01 -4.12
CA GLN A 57 38.43 -20.34 -4.20
C GLN A 57 37.95 -20.41 -5.65
N ILE A 58 38.46 -19.53 -6.50
CA ILE A 58 38.17 -19.52 -7.94
C ILE A 58 38.75 -20.78 -8.58
N GLU A 59 39.99 -21.15 -8.27
CA GLU A 59 40.62 -22.36 -8.83
C GLU A 59 39.88 -23.65 -8.50
N LYS A 60 39.25 -23.74 -7.33
CA LYS A 60 38.41 -24.88 -6.93
C LYS A 60 37.14 -25.03 -7.77
N GLN A 61 36.78 -24.01 -8.54
CA GLN A 61 35.59 -24.00 -9.39
C GLN A 61 35.92 -24.30 -10.86
N LYS A 62 37.19 -24.55 -11.23
CA LYS A 62 37.60 -24.79 -12.63
C LYS A 62 36.82 -25.91 -13.33
N ASP A 63 36.36 -26.91 -12.58
CA ASP A 63 35.56 -28.02 -13.11
C ASP A 63 34.13 -27.60 -13.50
N ASP A 64 33.63 -26.49 -12.95
CA ASP A 64 32.35 -25.86 -13.26
C ASP A 64 32.60 -24.54 -14.03
N SER A 65 32.71 -24.66 -15.35
CA SER A 65 33.09 -23.54 -16.24
C SER A 65 32.23 -22.29 -16.03
N GLU A 66 30.92 -22.43 -15.85
CA GLU A 66 30.01 -21.30 -15.67
C GLU A 66 30.29 -20.58 -14.34
N ARG A 67 30.42 -21.34 -13.26
CA ARG A 67 30.71 -20.79 -11.93
C ARG A 67 32.10 -20.13 -11.89
N TYR A 68 33.07 -20.74 -12.55
CA TYR A 68 34.43 -20.20 -12.69
C TYR A 68 34.45 -18.85 -13.42
N ILE A 69 33.78 -18.76 -14.57
CA ILE A 69 33.65 -17.52 -15.37
C ILE A 69 32.94 -16.43 -14.57
N ASN A 70 31.82 -16.77 -13.92
CA ASN A 70 31.05 -15.82 -13.11
C ASN A 70 31.90 -15.22 -11.98
N SER A 71 32.70 -16.04 -11.29
CA SER A 71 33.58 -15.58 -10.22
C SER A 71 34.73 -14.69 -10.72
N MET A 72 35.33 -15.01 -11.87
CA MET A 72 36.39 -14.18 -12.46
C MET A 72 35.86 -12.84 -12.98
N ALA A 73 34.73 -12.84 -13.71
CA ALA A 73 34.08 -11.61 -14.16
C ALA A 73 33.67 -10.72 -12.97
N TYR A 74 33.19 -11.33 -11.88
CA TYR A 74 32.88 -10.61 -10.65
C TYR A 74 34.11 -9.94 -10.02
N ASN A 75 35.26 -10.64 -9.96
CA ASN A 75 36.49 -10.05 -9.44
C ASN A 75 36.96 -8.86 -10.29
N GLU A 76 36.88 -8.95 -11.61
CA GLU A 76 37.19 -7.82 -12.51
C GLU A 76 36.25 -6.63 -12.29
N PHE A 77 34.94 -6.90 -12.16
CA PHE A 77 33.96 -5.87 -11.81
C PHE A 77 34.28 -5.23 -10.44
N ALA A 78 34.60 -6.03 -9.43
CA ALA A 78 34.92 -5.54 -8.09
C ALA A 78 36.21 -4.70 -8.10
N ARG A 79 37.23 -5.06 -8.90
CA ARG A 79 38.43 -4.25 -9.10
C ARG A 79 38.10 -2.90 -9.73
N LEU A 80 37.31 -2.89 -10.82
CA LEU A 80 36.83 -1.66 -11.45
C LEU A 80 36.08 -0.78 -10.44
N TYR A 81 35.16 -1.37 -9.68
CA TYR A 81 34.32 -0.68 -8.70
C TYR A 81 35.13 -0.09 -7.54
N ASN A 82 35.97 -0.92 -6.91
CA ASN A 82 36.70 -0.58 -5.69
C ASN A 82 37.84 0.40 -5.97
N ASN A 83 38.62 0.16 -7.02
CA ASN A 83 39.88 0.86 -7.24
C ASN A 83 39.72 2.14 -8.05
N ASN A 84 38.72 2.23 -8.94
CA ASN A 84 38.63 3.34 -9.88
C ASN A 84 37.65 4.43 -9.47
N PHE A 85 36.73 4.14 -8.53
CA PHE A 85 35.68 5.06 -8.13
C PHE A 85 35.61 5.18 -6.61
N THR A 86 35.36 6.39 -6.12
CA THR A 86 35.25 6.65 -4.67
C THR A 86 33.91 6.19 -4.12
N LYS A 87 33.85 5.92 -2.80
CA LYS A 87 32.58 5.71 -2.08
C LYS A 87 31.61 6.87 -2.33
N ASP A 88 30.34 6.54 -2.41
CA ASP A 88 29.19 7.43 -2.66
C ASP A 88 29.25 8.21 -3.99
N SER A 89 30.15 7.82 -4.90
CA SER A 89 30.19 8.37 -6.24
C SER A 89 29.02 7.91 -7.09
N TRP A 90 28.61 8.76 -8.03
CA TRP A 90 27.54 8.43 -8.98
C TRP A 90 27.90 7.19 -9.82
N GLN A 91 29.19 6.96 -10.07
CA GLN A 91 29.70 5.79 -10.77
C GLN A 91 29.44 4.51 -9.98
N ARG A 92 29.76 4.47 -8.68
CA ARG A 92 29.47 3.31 -7.83
C ARG A 92 27.96 3.04 -7.73
N LEU A 93 27.14 4.09 -7.65
CA LEU A 93 25.68 3.95 -7.66
C LEU A 93 25.16 3.42 -9.00
N ALA A 94 25.66 3.94 -10.13
CA ALA A 94 25.30 3.44 -11.46
C ALA A 94 25.70 1.96 -11.63
N LEU A 95 26.91 1.59 -11.22
CA LEU A 95 27.42 0.21 -11.26
C LEU A 95 26.63 -0.73 -10.33
N ASN A 96 26.22 -0.29 -9.14
CA ASN A 96 25.38 -1.09 -8.25
C ASN A 96 24.02 -1.39 -8.90
N LYS A 97 23.44 -0.43 -9.65
CA LYS A 97 22.18 -0.62 -10.38
C LYS A 97 22.30 -1.59 -11.56
N GLU A 98 23.47 -1.70 -12.16
CA GLU A 98 23.76 -2.76 -13.14
C GLU A 98 23.95 -4.13 -12.47
N ARG A 99 24.64 -4.17 -11.32
CA ARG A 99 25.01 -5.44 -10.67
C ARG A 99 23.86 -6.10 -9.94
N ASN A 100 23.04 -5.33 -9.23
CA ASN A 100 21.87 -5.84 -8.52
C ASN A 100 20.73 -6.16 -9.50
N GLY A 101 21.07 -6.60 -10.71
CA GLY A 101 20.16 -7.09 -11.74
C GLY A 101 19.03 -7.83 -11.07
N TYR A 102 17.87 -7.21 -11.18
CA TYR A 102 16.66 -7.55 -10.47
C TYR A 102 16.26 -9.01 -10.77
N SER A 103 15.36 -9.56 -9.97
CA SER A 103 14.99 -10.98 -9.83
C SER A 103 14.70 -11.79 -11.11
N TYR A 104 14.79 -11.19 -12.29
CA TYR A 104 14.53 -11.74 -13.61
C TYR A 104 15.76 -11.53 -14.49
N GLU A 105 16.42 -12.61 -14.91
CA GLU A 105 17.50 -12.55 -15.90
C GLU A 105 16.97 -11.97 -17.22
N LYS A 106 17.47 -10.80 -17.62
CA LYS A 106 17.07 -10.15 -18.87
C LYS A 106 18.01 -10.54 -19.99
N ILE A 107 17.44 -10.92 -21.14
CA ILE A 107 18.19 -11.30 -22.34
C ILE A 107 19.00 -10.12 -22.92
N TYR A 108 18.62 -8.89 -22.60
CA TYR A 108 19.11 -7.65 -23.23
C TYR A 108 19.87 -6.71 -22.28
N ASP A 109 20.25 -7.15 -21.07
CA ASP A 109 21.06 -6.32 -20.17
C ASP A 109 22.46 -6.07 -20.76
N GLN A 110 22.63 -4.92 -21.40
CA GLN A 110 23.92 -4.45 -21.94
C GLN A 110 24.80 -3.82 -20.86
N ASP A 111 25.05 -4.61 -19.82
CA ASP A 111 25.76 -4.17 -18.62
C ASP A 111 27.21 -4.62 -18.60
N ILE A 112 28.04 -3.90 -17.83
CA ILE A 112 29.48 -4.15 -17.76
C ILE A 112 29.77 -5.60 -17.38
N MET A 113 28.94 -6.18 -16.51
CA MET A 113 29.04 -7.58 -16.11
C MET A 113 28.87 -8.54 -17.29
N LEU A 114 27.94 -8.27 -18.22
CA LEU A 114 27.72 -9.14 -19.39
C LEU A 114 28.96 -9.14 -20.30
N TYR A 115 29.54 -7.96 -20.55
CA TYR A 115 30.75 -7.87 -21.38
C TYR A 115 31.95 -8.51 -20.69
N LEU A 116 32.12 -8.30 -19.38
CA LEU A 116 33.17 -8.97 -18.59
C LEU A 116 33.03 -10.50 -18.64
N LYS A 117 31.82 -11.04 -18.48
CA LYS A 117 31.58 -12.48 -18.63
C LYS A 117 31.98 -12.99 -20.00
N LYS A 118 31.67 -12.27 -21.08
CA LYS A 118 32.07 -12.64 -22.46
C LYS A 118 33.59 -12.60 -22.66
N ILE A 119 34.25 -11.59 -22.12
CA ILE A 119 35.72 -11.45 -22.18
C ILE A 119 36.38 -12.61 -21.44
N VAL A 120 35.95 -12.87 -20.21
CA VAL A 120 36.50 -13.93 -19.36
C VAL A 120 36.22 -15.33 -19.90
N ASP A 121 35.01 -15.58 -20.43
CA ASP A 121 34.69 -16.86 -21.07
C ASP A 121 35.62 -17.12 -22.26
N TYR A 122 35.81 -16.14 -23.14
CA TYR A 122 36.73 -16.30 -24.26
C TYR A 122 38.19 -16.52 -23.83
N GLU A 123 38.66 -15.80 -22.81
CA GLU A 123 40.07 -15.86 -22.36
C GLU A 123 40.41 -17.12 -21.57
N TYR A 124 39.45 -17.70 -20.84
CA TYR A 124 39.73 -18.72 -19.85
C TYR A 124 38.92 -20.02 -20.01
N ASN A 125 37.88 -20.06 -20.83
CA ASN A 125 37.13 -21.29 -21.12
C ASN A 125 37.64 -21.93 -22.41
N SER A 126 38.27 -23.10 -22.28
CA SER A 126 38.75 -23.86 -23.44
C SER A 126 37.64 -24.31 -24.39
N ASN A 127 36.38 -24.34 -23.93
CA ASN A 127 35.21 -24.76 -24.69
C ASN A 127 34.24 -23.59 -24.99
N THR A 128 34.73 -22.35 -24.99
CA THR A 128 33.90 -21.16 -25.25
C THR A 128 33.17 -21.25 -26.60
N GLN A 129 31.95 -20.75 -26.63
CA GLN A 129 31.16 -20.57 -27.85
C GLN A 129 31.31 -19.15 -28.44
N ILE A 130 32.13 -18.30 -27.81
CA ILE A 130 32.30 -16.90 -28.20
C ILE A 130 33.30 -16.83 -29.37
N THR A 131 32.87 -16.21 -30.47
CA THR A 131 33.74 -15.98 -31.63
C THR A 131 34.68 -14.80 -31.39
N ASN A 132 35.80 -14.75 -32.12
CA ASN A 132 36.76 -13.63 -32.05
C ASN A 132 36.09 -12.26 -32.29
N GLU A 133 35.07 -12.22 -33.15
CA GLU A 133 34.29 -11.01 -33.45
C GLU A 133 33.46 -10.58 -32.23
N LEU A 134 32.77 -11.52 -31.57
CA LEU A 134 31.99 -11.25 -30.37
C LEU A 134 32.88 -10.83 -29.19
N TYR A 135 34.07 -11.44 -29.05
CA TYR A 135 35.08 -11.04 -28.08
C TYR A 135 35.58 -9.61 -28.32
N GLY A 136 35.97 -9.29 -29.56
CA GLY A 136 36.41 -7.94 -29.93
C GLY A 136 35.34 -6.88 -29.68
N ASN A 137 34.08 -7.18 -30.00
CA ASN A 137 32.95 -6.31 -29.71
C ASN A 137 32.75 -6.14 -28.19
N ALA A 138 32.84 -7.21 -27.40
CA ALA A 138 32.69 -7.16 -25.95
C ALA A 138 33.76 -6.27 -25.29
N ILE A 139 35.03 -6.38 -25.72
CA ILE A 139 36.12 -5.50 -25.28
C ILE A 139 35.83 -4.04 -25.62
N ASN A 140 35.45 -3.76 -26.87
CA ASN A 140 35.18 -2.40 -27.31
C ASN A 140 34.06 -1.77 -26.50
N LYS A 141 32.93 -2.49 -26.33
CA LYS A 141 31.80 -2.02 -25.52
C LYS A 141 32.18 -1.83 -24.05
N TYR A 142 32.92 -2.77 -23.46
CA TYR A 142 33.43 -2.63 -22.09
C TYR A 142 34.28 -1.36 -21.92
N ASN A 143 35.23 -1.13 -22.84
CA ASN A 143 36.09 0.05 -22.80
C ASN A 143 35.29 1.35 -22.97
N GLU A 144 34.33 1.41 -23.88
CA GLU A 144 33.43 2.56 -24.05
C GLU A 144 32.70 2.91 -22.74
N TYR A 145 32.17 1.90 -22.02
CA TYR A 145 31.52 2.11 -20.72
C TYR A 145 32.49 2.60 -19.65
N VAL A 146 33.67 1.99 -19.54
CA VAL A 146 34.69 2.40 -18.57
C VAL A 146 35.16 3.83 -18.83
N GLU A 147 35.35 4.22 -20.09
CA GLU A 147 35.68 5.59 -20.47
C GLU A 147 34.55 6.57 -20.14
N ALA A 148 33.30 6.18 -20.40
CA ALA A 148 32.15 7.00 -20.04
C ALA A 148 32.05 7.23 -18.53
N LEU A 149 32.29 6.20 -17.70
CA LEU A 149 32.33 6.34 -16.25
C LEU A 149 33.48 7.25 -15.76
N LYS A 150 34.64 7.15 -16.40
CA LYS A 150 35.82 7.99 -16.10
C LYS A 150 35.63 9.45 -16.53
N SER A 151 34.80 9.73 -17.54
CA SER A 151 34.56 11.08 -18.05
C SER A 151 33.88 12.04 -17.07
N ASN A 152 33.44 11.53 -15.90
CA ASN A 152 32.69 12.25 -14.86
C ASN A 152 31.40 12.95 -15.35
N ASP A 153 30.91 12.58 -16.54
CA ASP A 153 29.62 12.99 -17.07
C ASP A 153 28.67 11.79 -17.11
N TRP A 154 27.77 11.75 -16.12
CA TRP A 154 26.76 10.71 -16.03
C TRP A 154 25.81 10.68 -17.23
N LYS A 155 25.62 11.81 -17.93
CA LYS A 155 24.77 11.86 -19.13
C LYS A 155 25.43 11.13 -20.29
N LYS A 156 26.75 11.26 -20.43
CA LYS A 156 27.52 10.51 -21.44
C LYS A 156 27.35 9.00 -21.24
N PHE A 157 27.44 8.54 -19.99
CA PHE A 157 27.20 7.14 -19.63
C PHE A 157 25.77 6.67 -19.98
N VAL A 158 24.75 7.46 -19.64
CA VAL A 158 23.35 7.12 -19.97
C VAL A 158 23.06 7.16 -21.48
N ASN A 159 23.62 8.15 -22.20
CA ASN A 159 23.49 8.22 -23.66
C ASN A 159 24.14 7.02 -24.35
N LEU A 160 25.29 6.55 -23.83
CA LEU A 160 25.93 5.33 -24.31
C LEU A 160 25.02 4.11 -24.12
N LYS A 161 24.36 3.98 -22.96
CA LYS A 161 23.37 2.91 -22.70
C LYS A 161 22.24 2.92 -23.73
N ILE A 162 21.65 4.09 -23.99
CA ILE A 162 20.57 4.23 -24.97
C ILE A 162 21.05 3.82 -26.37
N LYS A 163 22.21 4.32 -26.80
CA LYS A 163 22.80 3.98 -28.10
C LYS A 163 22.99 2.46 -28.24
N ASN A 164 23.53 1.84 -27.21
CA ASN A 164 23.82 0.42 -27.14
C ASN A 164 22.54 -0.45 -27.20
N LEU A 165 21.47 -0.04 -26.52
CA LEU A 165 20.15 -0.68 -26.61
C LEU A 165 19.50 -0.50 -27.99
N GLN A 166 19.66 0.67 -28.62
CA GLN A 166 19.16 0.92 -29.98
C GLN A 166 19.89 0.06 -31.03
N GLU A 167 21.23 -0.04 -30.92
CA GLU A 167 22.04 -0.92 -31.76
C GLU A 167 21.60 -2.38 -31.58
N LEU A 168 21.41 -2.84 -30.34
CA LEU A 168 20.90 -4.18 -30.05
C LEU A 168 19.57 -4.44 -30.76
N LYS A 169 18.60 -3.54 -30.59
CA LYS A 169 17.27 -3.62 -31.22
C LYS A 169 17.34 -3.69 -32.75
N SER A 170 18.33 -3.05 -33.37
CA SER A 170 18.50 -3.03 -34.83
C SER A 170 19.25 -4.23 -35.40
N THR A 171 20.03 -4.94 -34.58
CA THR A 171 20.99 -5.96 -35.05
C THR A 171 20.52 -7.39 -34.81
N GLN A 172 19.58 -7.60 -33.88
CA GLN A 172 19.07 -8.92 -33.54
C GLN A 172 17.56 -9.02 -33.75
N ASP A 173 17.11 -10.16 -34.26
CA ASP A 173 15.68 -10.46 -34.40
C ASP A 173 15.10 -10.85 -33.03
N PHE A 174 14.45 -9.88 -32.39
CA PHE A 174 13.77 -10.07 -31.10
C PHE A 174 12.27 -10.33 -31.27
N SER A 175 11.68 -11.02 -30.29
CA SER A 175 10.22 -11.10 -30.18
C SER A 175 9.61 -9.72 -29.91
N GLU A 176 8.33 -9.53 -30.25
CA GLU A 176 7.62 -8.26 -29.97
C GLU A 176 7.65 -7.88 -28.48
N GLU A 177 7.61 -8.88 -27.59
CA GLU A 177 7.70 -8.69 -26.14
C GLU A 177 9.08 -8.15 -25.73
N SER A 178 10.15 -8.77 -26.23
CA SER A 178 11.52 -8.32 -25.99
C SER A 178 11.75 -6.90 -26.54
N ILE A 179 11.15 -6.55 -27.67
CA ILE A 179 11.20 -5.20 -28.23
C ILE A 179 10.54 -4.18 -27.30
N LYS A 180 9.36 -4.49 -26.74
CA LYS A 180 8.68 -3.61 -25.77
C LYS A 180 9.51 -3.38 -24.51
N GLU A 181 10.19 -4.42 -24.04
CA GLU A 181 11.09 -4.32 -22.88
C GLU A 181 12.32 -3.45 -23.18
N ILE A 182 12.95 -3.60 -24.35
CA ILE A 182 14.05 -2.72 -24.78
C ILE A 182 13.56 -1.27 -24.91
N ASP A 183 12.38 -1.05 -25.50
CA ASP A 183 11.79 0.28 -25.63
C ASP A 183 11.49 0.92 -24.27
N PHE A 184 11.06 0.12 -23.30
CA PHE A 184 10.87 0.57 -21.92
C PHE A 184 12.18 0.99 -21.25
N GLU A 185 13.25 0.20 -21.37
CA GLU A 185 14.57 0.55 -20.83
C GLU A 185 15.10 1.86 -21.45
N ILE A 186 14.91 2.04 -22.76
CA ILE A 186 15.22 3.30 -23.44
C ILE A 186 14.36 4.46 -22.88
N GLU A 187 13.06 4.27 -22.68
CA GLU A 187 12.19 5.26 -22.04
C GLU A 187 12.68 5.61 -20.62
N TRP A 188 13.08 4.61 -19.84
CA TRP A 188 13.58 4.77 -18.48
C TRP A 188 14.84 5.64 -18.42
N TYR A 189 15.82 5.36 -19.28
CA TYR A 189 17.02 6.19 -19.41
C TYR A 189 16.70 7.60 -19.92
N ASN A 190 15.76 7.74 -20.86
CA ASN A 190 15.31 9.04 -21.35
C ASN A 190 14.61 9.85 -20.25
N LEU A 191 13.79 9.22 -19.40
CA LEU A 191 13.17 9.88 -18.25
C LEU A 191 14.23 10.44 -17.30
N ARG A 192 15.31 9.69 -17.05
CA ARG A 192 16.47 10.16 -16.26
C ARG A 192 17.12 11.40 -16.88
N LEU A 193 17.40 11.37 -18.18
CA LEU A 193 18.04 12.48 -18.90
C LEU A 193 17.15 13.73 -18.94
N ASN A 194 15.89 13.56 -19.37
CA ASN A 194 14.92 14.65 -19.55
C ASN A 194 14.62 15.38 -18.24
N ASN A 195 14.64 14.66 -17.11
CA ASN A 195 14.40 15.24 -15.80
C ASN A 195 15.70 15.60 -15.04
N ASN A 196 16.86 15.43 -15.67
CA ASN A 196 18.19 15.74 -15.11
C ASN A 196 18.48 15.02 -13.78
N ILE A 197 18.16 13.72 -13.71
CA ILE A 197 18.28 12.90 -12.51
C ILE A 197 19.66 12.24 -12.46
N LYS A 198 20.60 12.86 -11.73
CA LYS A 198 21.92 12.27 -11.45
C LYS A 198 21.79 11.03 -10.58
N PHE A 199 22.66 10.03 -10.74
CA PHE A 199 22.71 8.88 -9.83
C PHE A 199 23.06 9.35 -8.41
N ASN A 200 22.11 9.15 -7.50
CA ASN A 200 22.19 9.55 -6.10
C ASN A 200 21.23 8.70 -5.26
N SER A 201 21.35 8.75 -3.93
CA SER A 201 20.46 8.08 -2.98
C SER A 201 19.26 8.94 -2.57
N ASP A 202 18.67 9.67 -3.52
CA ASP A 202 17.53 10.57 -3.29
C ASP A 202 16.18 9.96 -3.70
N ILE A 203 15.10 10.63 -3.33
CA ILE A 203 13.73 10.18 -3.61
C ILE A 203 13.43 10.09 -5.12
N MET A 204 14.08 10.91 -5.92
CA MET A 204 13.89 10.94 -7.37
C MET A 204 14.48 9.70 -8.04
N ASN A 205 15.66 9.26 -7.57
CA ASN A 205 16.21 7.97 -7.96
C ASN A 205 15.32 6.82 -7.49
N GLN A 206 14.76 6.87 -6.28
CA GLN A 206 13.82 5.85 -5.82
C GLN A 206 12.57 5.75 -6.71
N TYR A 207 11.94 6.87 -7.09
CA TYR A 207 10.81 6.82 -8.03
C TYR A 207 11.20 6.21 -9.37
N LEU A 208 12.39 6.54 -9.86
CA LEU A 208 12.89 6.03 -11.12
C LEU A 208 13.16 4.52 -11.05
N ASP A 209 13.75 4.05 -9.94
CA ASP A 209 14.01 2.61 -9.72
C ASP A 209 12.70 1.84 -9.56
N GLU A 210 11.78 2.34 -8.74
CA GLU A 210 10.46 1.73 -8.55
C GLU A 210 9.61 1.73 -9.82
N TYR A 211 9.75 2.74 -10.67
CA TYR A 211 9.10 2.77 -11.99
C TYR A 211 9.57 1.59 -12.85
N ARG A 212 10.88 1.30 -12.84
CA ARG A 212 11.47 0.15 -13.54
C ARG A 212 11.02 -1.16 -12.92
N GLU A 213 11.13 -1.30 -11.60
CA GLU A 213 10.76 -2.53 -10.89
C GLU A 213 9.30 -2.89 -11.04
N THR A 214 8.43 -1.88 -10.94
CA THR A 214 7.00 -2.10 -11.07
C THR A 214 6.62 -2.53 -12.47
N TYR A 215 7.30 -2.04 -13.52
CA TYR A 215 7.07 -2.49 -14.89
C TYR A 215 7.38 -3.98 -15.06
N TYR A 216 8.53 -4.43 -14.57
CA TYR A 216 8.90 -5.85 -14.64
C TYR A 216 8.01 -6.74 -13.78
N LEU A 217 7.59 -6.23 -12.61
CA LEU A 217 6.61 -6.92 -11.77
C LEU A 217 5.27 -7.09 -12.51
N ILE A 218 4.84 -6.11 -13.31
CA ILE A 218 3.62 -6.24 -14.13
C ILE A 218 3.80 -7.34 -15.17
N ILE A 219 4.90 -7.34 -15.92
CA ILE A 219 5.18 -8.39 -16.92
C ILE A 219 5.16 -9.78 -16.27
N TYR A 220 5.88 -9.93 -15.16
CA TYR A 220 5.94 -11.18 -14.41
C TYR A 220 4.56 -11.62 -13.91
N LYS A 221 3.72 -10.69 -13.43
CA LYS A 221 2.36 -11.04 -13.00
C LYS A 221 1.48 -11.42 -14.19
N GLU A 222 1.56 -10.67 -15.30
CA GLU A 222 0.75 -10.93 -16.50
C GLU A 222 0.96 -12.32 -17.09
N SER A 223 2.13 -12.96 -16.87
CA SER A 223 2.37 -14.33 -17.33
C SER A 223 1.65 -15.42 -16.52
N TYR A 224 1.18 -15.13 -15.31
CA TYR A 224 0.52 -16.11 -14.42
C TYR A 224 -0.89 -15.71 -13.96
N VAL A 225 -1.31 -14.46 -14.18
CA VAL A 225 -2.62 -13.95 -13.78
C VAL A 225 -3.74 -14.74 -14.45
N ASP A 226 -4.66 -15.28 -13.63
CA ASP A 226 -5.95 -15.71 -14.12
C ASP A 226 -6.83 -14.47 -14.36
N LYS A 227 -7.20 -14.23 -15.62
CA LYS A 227 -8.06 -13.10 -16.02
C LYS A 227 -9.46 -13.16 -15.39
N ASN A 228 -9.86 -14.30 -14.82
CA ASN A 228 -11.10 -14.45 -14.07
C ASN A 228 -10.91 -14.30 -12.55
N SER A 229 -9.67 -14.28 -12.06
CA SER A 229 -9.34 -14.04 -10.64
C SER A 229 -9.38 -12.54 -10.35
N GLN A 230 -10.32 -12.14 -9.51
CA GLN A 230 -10.45 -10.76 -9.06
C GLN A 230 -9.29 -10.34 -8.15
N SER A 231 -8.71 -11.29 -7.40
CA SER A 231 -7.51 -11.06 -6.60
C SER A 231 -6.30 -10.71 -7.47
N ASP A 232 -6.10 -11.45 -8.56
CA ASP A 232 -4.97 -11.23 -9.47
C ASP A 232 -5.11 -9.88 -10.18
N ILE A 233 -6.33 -9.55 -10.63
CA ILE A 233 -6.63 -8.24 -11.23
C ILE A 233 -6.41 -7.12 -10.21
N TYR A 234 -6.81 -7.32 -8.94
CA TYR A 234 -6.62 -6.34 -7.87
C TYR A 234 -5.13 -6.03 -7.69
N GLU A 235 -4.29 -7.05 -7.55
CA GLU A 235 -2.85 -6.88 -7.38
C GLU A 235 -2.19 -6.21 -8.60
N LEU A 236 -2.63 -6.58 -9.80
CA LEU A 236 -2.14 -6.00 -11.04
C LEU A 236 -2.54 -4.52 -11.19
N ASN A 237 -3.74 -4.15 -10.73
CA ASN A 237 -4.18 -2.76 -10.65
C ASN A 237 -3.36 -1.95 -9.63
N GLU A 238 -2.97 -2.55 -8.50
CA GLU A 238 -2.04 -1.91 -7.55
C GLU A 238 -0.68 -1.64 -8.20
N CYS A 239 -0.11 -2.61 -8.93
CA CYS A 239 1.14 -2.41 -9.67
C CYS A 239 0.99 -1.30 -10.72
N ARG A 240 -0.08 -1.29 -11.52
CA ARG A 240 -0.34 -0.23 -12.50
C ARG A 240 -0.49 1.14 -11.85
N THR A 241 -1.16 1.20 -10.70
CA THR A 241 -1.30 2.45 -9.91
C THR A 241 0.07 2.95 -9.46
N ARG A 242 0.93 2.08 -8.92
CA ARG A 242 2.30 2.43 -8.52
C ARG A 242 3.12 2.93 -9.71
N LEU A 243 3.06 2.22 -10.84
CA LEU A 243 3.78 2.58 -12.07
C LEU A 243 3.47 4.02 -12.52
N GLU A 244 2.17 4.36 -12.60
CA GLU A 244 1.72 5.68 -13.04
C GLU A 244 2.05 6.78 -12.02
N LEU A 245 1.94 6.50 -10.72
CA LEU A 245 2.34 7.43 -9.67
C LEU A 245 3.85 7.74 -9.73
N CYS A 246 4.71 6.73 -9.91
CA CYS A 246 6.14 6.94 -10.10
C CYS A 246 6.43 7.79 -11.34
N LYS A 247 5.84 7.45 -12.49
CA LYS A 247 6.00 8.20 -13.75
C LYS A 247 5.63 9.68 -13.59
N TYR A 248 4.55 9.95 -12.87
CA TYR A 248 4.10 11.31 -12.58
C TYR A 248 5.01 12.05 -11.61
N ALA A 249 5.47 11.39 -10.55
CA ALA A 249 6.41 11.98 -9.60
C ALA A 249 7.70 12.43 -10.29
N ILE A 250 8.24 11.59 -11.18
CA ILE A 250 9.43 11.87 -11.99
C ILE A 250 9.19 13.10 -12.88
N LYS A 251 8.12 13.07 -13.69
CA LYS A 251 7.82 14.15 -14.66
C LYS A 251 7.54 15.51 -14.00
N ASN A 252 6.93 15.50 -12.82
CA ASN A 252 6.62 16.73 -12.09
C ASN A 252 7.70 17.10 -11.05
N LYS A 253 8.81 16.37 -11.01
CA LYS A 253 9.94 16.60 -10.10
C LYS A 253 9.53 16.66 -8.63
N ILE A 254 8.63 15.75 -8.22
CA ILE A 254 8.15 15.66 -6.85
C ILE A 254 9.29 15.19 -5.93
N ASN A 255 9.60 15.98 -4.92
CA ASN A 255 10.71 15.79 -3.99
C ASN A 255 10.28 15.29 -2.60
N TYR A 256 9.05 14.82 -2.46
CA TYR A 256 8.49 14.26 -1.23
C TYR A 256 7.74 12.96 -1.53
N ASP A 257 7.56 12.12 -0.51
CA ASP A 257 6.99 10.79 -0.69
C ASP A 257 5.48 10.84 -0.99
N ILE A 258 5.01 10.29 -2.11
CA ILE A 258 3.58 10.18 -2.47
C ILE A 258 2.94 8.82 -2.17
N SER A 259 3.57 7.99 -1.33
CA SER A 259 3.13 6.63 -0.99
C SER A 259 1.78 6.52 -0.25
N ASN A 260 1.08 7.61 0.06
CA ASN A 260 -0.29 7.61 0.63
C ASN A 260 -0.60 6.40 1.53
N GLU A 261 -1.55 5.53 1.15
CA GLU A 261 -1.87 4.27 1.84
C GLU A 261 -1.06 3.05 1.34
N MET A 262 -0.59 3.10 0.09
CA MET A 262 0.11 2.03 -0.61
C MET A 262 1.55 2.43 -0.88
N GLY A 263 2.52 1.67 -0.36
CA GLY A 263 3.94 1.95 -0.60
C GLY A 263 4.22 2.11 -2.10
N VAL A 264 4.69 3.31 -2.49
CA VAL A 264 5.14 3.61 -3.87
C VAL A 264 6.66 3.46 -3.97
N ILE A 265 7.38 3.82 -2.90
CA ILE A 265 8.83 3.70 -2.81
C ILE A 265 9.27 2.83 -1.64
N LEU A 266 10.40 2.14 -1.80
CA LEU A 266 11.07 1.33 -0.78
C LEU A 266 11.38 2.11 0.49
N ASN A 267 12.11 3.22 0.43
CA ASN A 267 12.48 3.98 1.64
C ASN A 267 11.45 5.08 1.93
N ASN A 268 10.17 4.70 2.08
CA ASN A 268 9.10 5.63 2.43
C ASN A 268 9.27 6.18 3.86
N LYS A 269 9.43 7.50 3.98
CA LYS A 269 9.45 8.18 5.27
C LYS A 269 8.06 8.72 5.56
N ILE A 270 7.51 8.38 6.73
CA ILE A 270 6.19 8.86 7.12
C ILE A 270 6.31 10.34 7.51
N ASP A 271 5.61 11.19 6.78
CA ASP A 271 5.39 12.59 7.13
C ASP A 271 3.99 12.77 7.77
N ALA A 272 3.70 13.98 8.27
CA ALA A 272 2.41 14.26 8.92
C ALA A 272 1.22 14.04 7.98
N ARG A 273 1.41 14.29 6.68
CA ARG A 273 0.44 14.05 5.62
C ARG A 273 0.10 12.57 5.44
N ILE A 274 1.11 11.70 5.26
CA ILE A 274 0.94 10.25 5.11
C ILE A 274 0.31 9.68 6.38
N SER A 275 0.79 10.12 7.54
CA SER A 275 0.22 9.78 8.84
C SER A 275 -1.28 10.12 8.91
N PHE A 276 -1.70 11.29 8.42
CA PHE A 276 -3.10 11.69 8.36
C PHE A 276 -3.91 10.91 7.30
N ILE A 277 -3.35 10.66 6.11
CA ILE A 277 -3.98 9.81 5.08
C ILE A 277 -4.31 8.43 5.64
N ARG A 278 -3.39 7.84 6.42
CA ARG A 278 -3.53 6.49 7.00
C ARG A 278 -4.38 6.43 8.28
N THR A 279 -5.10 7.50 8.64
CA THR A 279 -5.93 7.54 9.88
C THR A 279 -6.88 6.35 9.98
N PHE A 280 -7.67 6.09 8.93
CA PHE A 280 -8.63 4.98 8.95
C PHE A 280 -7.93 3.62 8.89
N LYS A 281 -6.79 3.50 8.19
CA LYS A 281 -6.02 2.25 8.13
C LYS A 281 -5.55 1.79 9.51
N HIS A 282 -5.08 2.70 10.36
CA HIS A 282 -4.49 2.34 11.65
C HIS A 282 -5.44 2.47 12.84
N PHE A 283 -6.43 3.36 12.78
CA PHE A 283 -7.34 3.63 13.90
C PHE A 283 -8.76 3.10 13.71
N ASN A 284 -9.04 2.31 12.65
CA ASN A 284 -10.36 1.69 12.44
C ASN A 284 -10.87 0.93 13.67
N VAL A 285 -10.01 0.08 14.25
CA VAL A 285 -10.35 -0.77 15.41
C VAL A 285 -10.77 0.07 16.63
N ILE A 286 -10.13 1.22 16.83
CA ILE A 286 -10.47 2.14 17.92
C ILE A 286 -11.88 2.72 17.70
N ILE A 287 -12.20 3.14 16.47
CA ILE A 287 -13.53 3.63 16.10
C ILE A 287 -14.59 2.53 16.30
N ILE A 288 -14.28 1.29 15.94
CA ILE A 288 -15.15 0.12 16.16
C ILE A 288 -15.41 -0.08 17.66
N ILE A 289 -14.39 -0.04 18.52
CA ILE A 289 -14.55 -0.21 19.97
C ILE A 289 -15.44 0.88 20.56
N ILE A 290 -15.21 2.15 20.17
CA ILE A 290 -16.04 3.28 20.60
C ILE A 290 -17.49 3.10 20.12
N THR A 291 -17.68 2.66 18.88
CA THR A 291 -18.99 2.38 18.29
C THR A 291 -19.75 1.31 19.07
N ILE A 292 -19.10 0.19 19.37
CA ILE A 292 -19.68 -0.90 20.19
C ILE A 292 -20.05 -0.39 21.57
N TYR A 293 -19.18 0.40 22.19
CA TYR A 293 -19.43 0.95 23.52
C TYR A 293 -20.67 1.85 23.56
N ILE A 294 -20.75 2.82 22.64
CA ILE A 294 -21.89 3.75 22.56
C ILE A 294 -23.17 2.96 22.28
N SER A 295 -23.12 2.01 21.34
CA SER A 295 -24.27 1.23 20.90
C SER A 295 -24.81 0.29 21.99
N SER A 296 -23.92 -0.37 22.75
CA SER A 296 -24.35 -1.24 23.85
C SER A 296 -25.00 -0.43 24.97
N THR A 297 -24.46 0.73 25.31
CA THR A 297 -24.91 1.49 26.47
C THR A 297 -26.18 2.32 26.26
N ILE A 298 -26.55 2.61 24.99
CA ILE A 298 -27.66 3.52 24.69
C ILE A 298 -29.05 2.95 25.01
N ILE A 299 -29.22 1.63 24.87
CA ILE A 299 -30.48 0.92 25.13
C ILE A 299 -30.28 -0.13 26.24
N THR A 300 -29.24 -0.96 26.14
CA THR A 300 -29.07 -2.11 27.03
C THR A 300 -28.89 -1.71 28.48
N GLU A 301 -28.28 -0.55 28.74
CA GLU A 301 -28.13 -0.05 30.11
C GLU A 301 -29.44 0.43 30.73
N GLU A 302 -30.32 1.04 29.93
CA GLU A 302 -31.65 1.42 30.43
C GLU A 302 -32.51 0.18 30.70
N ILE A 303 -32.32 -0.89 29.92
CA ILE A 303 -32.95 -2.18 30.16
C ILE A 303 -32.41 -2.82 31.44
N SER A 304 -31.09 -2.90 31.61
CA SER A 304 -30.45 -3.55 32.76
C SER A 304 -30.77 -2.82 34.08
N LYS A 305 -30.86 -1.48 34.04
CA LYS A 305 -31.23 -0.65 35.20
C LYS A 305 -32.75 -0.51 35.41
N ARG A 306 -33.58 -1.17 34.58
CA ARG A 306 -35.05 -1.06 34.56
C ARG A 306 -35.60 0.36 34.33
N THR A 307 -34.76 1.32 33.97
CA THR A 307 -35.19 2.70 33.67
C THR A 307 -35.87 2.84 32.31
N ILE A 308 -35.78 1.81 31.45
CA ILE A 308 -36.49 1.76 30.16
C ILE A 308 -38.00 1.91 30.34
N LYS A 309 -38.57 1.43 31.45
CA LYS A 309 -39.99 1.56 31.80
C LYS A 309 -40.42 3.02 31.84
N ASN A 310 -39.61 3.87 32.49
CA ASN A 310 -39.84 5.32 32.58
C ASN A 310 -39.79 6.01 31.21
N VAL A 311 -39.02 5.46 30.27
CA VAL A 311 -38.94 5.97 28.89
C VAL A 311 -40.17 5.54 28.09
N LEU A 312 -40.67 4.32 28.30
CA LEU A 312 -41.81 3.74 27.59
C LEU A 312 -43.18 4.28 28.03
N ILE A 313 -43.29 4.86 29.23
CA ILE A 313 -44.53 5.50 29.74
C ILE A 313 -44.75 6.90 29.13
N LYS A 314 -43.70 7.53 28.59
CA LYS A 314 -43.82 8.86 27.97
C LYS A 314 -44.76 8.82 26.75
N PRO A 315 -45.47 9.91 26.44
CA PRO A 315 -46.43 9.98 25.33
C PRO A 315 -45.73 10.10 23.95
N HIS A 316 -44.76 9.24 23.69
CA HIS A 316 -44.05 9.12 22.42
C HIS A 316 -44.21 7.69 21.87
N LYS A 317 -44.32 7.53 20.55
CA LYS A 317 -44.39 6.20 19.94
C LYS A 317 -43.07 5.47 20.22
N ARG A 318 -43.14 4.16 20.53
CA ARG A 318 -41.95 3.32 20.76
C ARG A 318 -40.96 3.36 19.59
N LEU A 319 -41.48 3.47 18.36
CA LEU A 319 -40.69 3.62 17.15
C LEU A 319 -39.89 4.94 17.15
N ASP A 320 -40.49 6.04 17.59
CA ASP A 320 -39.80 7.33 17.66
C ASP A 320 -38.67 7.32 18.70
N ILE A 321 -38.86 6.57 19.78
CA ILE A 321 -37.86 6.41 20.84
C ILE A 321 -36.62 5.66 20.33
N ILE A 322 -36.80 4.49 19.71
CA ILE A 322 -35.67 3.70 19.20
C ILE A 322 -34.96 4.42 18.06
N ILE A 323 -35.70 5.06 17.14
CA ILE A 323 -35.10 5.84 16.05
C ILE A 323 -34.29 7.01 16.60
N ALA A 324 -34.81 7.74 17.60
CA ALA A 324 -34.06 8.84 18.21
C ALA A 324 -32.75 8.37 18.86
N LYS A 325 -32.78 7.21 19.53
CA LYS A 325 -31.58 6.59 20.11
C LYS A 325 -30.58 6.18 19.03
N MET A 326 -31.02 5.49 17.98
CA MET A 326 -30.15 5.12 16.88
C MET A 326 -29.52 6.34 16.20
N LEU A 327 -30.30 7.39 15.91
CA LEU A 327 -29.76 8.64 15.34
C LEU A 327 -28.75 9.32 16.26
N ALA A 328 -28.99 9.32 17.57
CA ALA A 328 -28.01 9.83 18.55
C ALA A 328 -26.71 9.00 18.53
N CYS A 329 -26.81 7.68 18.36
CA CYS A 329 -25.63 6.82 18.20
C CYS A 329 -24.83 7.18 16.94
N ILE A 330 -25.50 7.35 15.78
CA ILE A 330 -24.88 7.75 14.52
C ILE A 330 -24.13 9.07 14.65
N VAL A 331 -24.78 10.09 15.23
CA VAL A 331 -24.15 11.39 15.46
C VAL A 331 -22.92 11.26 16.36
N THR A 332 -22.98 10.42 17.39
CA THR A 332 -21.83 10.21 18.29
C THR A 332 -20.68 9.47 17.59
N ILE A 333 -20.97 8.51 16.72
CA ILE A 333 -19.97 7.83 15.89
C ILE A 333 -19.27 8.85 14.97
N ILE A 334 -20.03 9.71 14.28
CA ILE A 334 -19.47 10.76 13.42
C ILE A 334 -18.57 11.71 14.24
N ILE A 335 -19.01 12.14 15.42
CA ILE A 335 -18.19 12.97 16.31
C ILE A 335 -16.89 12.25 16.72
N SER A 336 -16.96 10.93 16.95
CA SER A 336 -15.78 10.13 17.32
C SER A 336 -14.78 10.01 16.18
N ILE A 337 -15.25 9.83 14.94
CA ILE A 337 -14.41 9.82 13.73
C ILE A 337 -13.72 11.18 13.57
N LEU A 338 -14.48 12.28 13.67
CA LEU A 338 -13.92 13.64 13.57
C LEU A 338 -12.91 13.91 14.68
N PHE A 339 -13.18 13.46 15.91
CA PHE A 339 -12.24 13.59 17.03
C PHE A 339 -10.92 12.88 16.73
N ILE A 340 -10.96 11.63 16.25
CA ILE A 340 -9.74 10.88 15.90
C ILE A 340 -8.98 11.57 14.76
N GLY A 341 -9.68 12.09 13.74
CA GLY A 341 -9.05 12.87 12.67
C GLY A 341 -8.36 14.13 13.18
N ILE A 342 -9.02 14.88 14.08
CA ILE A 342 -8.46 16.10 14.70
C ILE A 342 -7.23 15.74 15.54
N VAL A 343 -7.31 14.72 16.39
CA VAL A 343 -6.18 14.26 17.20
C VAL A 343 -5.03 13.85 16.30
N GLN A 344 -5.30 13.08 15.24
CA GLN A 344 -4.26 12.63 14.31
C GLN A 344 -3.60 13.79 13.56
N PHE A 345 -4.36 14.82 13.18
CA PHE A 345 -3.81 16.02 12.57
C PHE A 345 -2.84 16.75 13.51
N PHE A 346 -3.21 16.93 14.78
CA PHE A 346 -2.32 17.58 15.75
C PHE A 346 -1.12 16.72 16.14
N VAL A 347 -1.34 15.44 16.44
CA VAL A 347 -0.27 14.51 16.82
C VAL A 347 0.72 14.32 15.68
N GLY A 348 0.23 14.10 14.46
CA GLY A 348 1.06 13.98 13.26
C GLY A 348 1.87 15.25 13.00
N GLY A 349 1.24 16.43 13.09
CA GLY A 349 1.95 17.70 12.90
C GLY A 349 3.00 18.00 13.97
N ILE A 350 2.75 17.63 15.24
CA ILE A 350 3.72 17.82 16.33
C ILE A 350 4.93 16.88 16.19
N ILE A 351 4.70 15.62 15.78
CA ILE A 351 5.77 14.60 15.69
C ILE A 351 6.57 14.75 14.39
N PHE A 352 5.89 14.96 13.25
CA PHE A 352 6.51 14.93 11.91
C PHE A 352 6.69 16.31 11.27
N GLY A 353 6.10 17.36 11.84
CA GLY A 353 6.10 18.71 11.29
C GLY A 353 4.89 19.03 10.41
N PHE A 354 4.34 20.24 10.55
CA PHE A 354 3.12 20.67 9.85
C PHE A 354 3.32 21.01 8.36
N ASP A 355 4.56 21.19 7.90
CA ASP A 355 4.86 21.64 6.53
C ASP A 355 4.32 20.68 5.47
N SER A 356 4.36 19.38 5.75
CA SER A 356 3.87 18.34 4.83
C SER A 356 2.37 18.41 4.54
N TYR A 357 1.56 19.06 5.40
CA TYR A 357 0.12 19.24 5.16
C TYR A 357 -0.21 20.19 4.01
N SER A 358 0.75 21.03 3.58
CA SER A 358 0.60 21.85 2.39
C SER A 358 0.54 21.02 1.10
N ASN A 359 1.10 19.82 1.12
CA ASN A 359 1.11 18.91 -0.02
C ASN A 359 -0.25 18.22 -0.19
N GLN A 360 -0.65 18.06 -1.45
CA GLN A 360 -1.91 17.41 -1.81
C GLN A 360 -1.83 15.89 -1.71
N TYR A 361 -3.00 15.24 -1.61
CA TYR A 361 -3.14 13.82 -1.89
C TYR A 361 -3.05 13.64 -3.41
N ILE A 362 -2.14 12.79 -3.88
CA ILE A 362 -1.98 12.47 -5.31
C ILE A 362 -2.36 11.01 -5.49
N GLY A 363 -3.43 10.75 -6.23
CA GLY A 363 -3.92 9.39 -6.47
C GLY A 363 -4.06 9.08 -7.95
N TYR A 364 -4.21 7.80 -8.25
CA TYR A 364 -4.51 7.30 -9.58
C TYR A 364 -5.90 6.68 -9.59
N ASN A 365 -6.74 7.09 -10.54
CA ASN A 365 -8.07 6.55 -10.70
C ASN A 365 -8.05 5.48 -11.80
N ILE A 366 -8.27 4.23 -11.40
CA ILE A 366 -8.17 3.04 -12.25
C ILE A 366 -9.22 3.08 -13.37
N ASN A 367 -10.44 3.54 -13.09
CA ASN A 367 -11.53 3.60 -14.08
C ASN A 367 -11.25 4.62 -15.18
N SER A 368 -10.76 5.81 -14.81
CA SER A 368 -10.46 6.86 -15.79
C SER A 368 -9.05 6.79 -16.38
N GLN A 369 -8.19 5.94 -15.80
CA GLN A 369 -6.76 5.84 -16.09
C GLN A 369 -6.03 7.19 -16.01
N LYS A 370 -6.33 7.96 -14.96
CA LYS A 370 -5.81 9.33 -14.80
C LYS A 370 -5.38 9.59 -13.38
N ILE A 371 -4.31 10.38 -13.27
CA ILE A 371 -3.83 10.92 -12.02
C ILE A 371 -4.63 12.16 -11.67
N PHE A 372 -4.95 12.30 -10.39
CA PHE A 372 -5.65 13.45 -9.85
C PHE A 372 -4.99 13.86 -8.54
N SER A 373 -5.21 15.13 -8.17
CA SER A 373 -4.81 15.64 -6.87
C SER A 373 -6.00 16.25 -6.15
N ILE A 374 -6.12 15.98 -4.85
CA ILE A 374 -7.16 16.54 -3.98
C ILE A 374 -6.56 16.99 -2.65
N SER A 375 -7.29 17.85 -1.93
CA SER A 375 -6.88 18.25 -0.59
C SER A 375 -6.95 17.07 0.39
N LEU A 376 -6.11 17.09 1.42
CA LEU A 376 -6.09 16.07 2.47
C LEU A 376 -7.40 15.99 3.24
N LEU A 377 -8.02 17.14 3.49
CA LEU A 377 -9.32 17.20 4.16
C LEU A 377 -10.41 16.56 3.30
N THR A 378 -10.41 16.84 1.99
CA THR A 378 -11.34 16.20 1.04
C THR A 378 -11.16 14.69 1.05
N TYR A 379 -9.92 14.20 0.99
CA TYR A 379 -9.63 12.77 1.07
C TYR A 379 -10.16 12.15 2.37
N PHE A 380 -9.87 12.78 3.53
CA PHE A 380 -10.31 12.31 4.84
C PHE A 380 -11.84 12.21 4.94
N ILE A 381 -12.56 13.23 4.44
CA ILE A 381 -14.02 13.24 4.46
C ILE A 381 -14.59 12.14 3.57
N ILE A 382 -14.08 11.98 2.34
CA ILE A 382 -14.55 10.93 1.42
C ILE A 382 -14.32 9.54 2.02
N ASN A 383 -13.09 9.27 2.51
CA ASN A 383 -12.76 7.99 3.13
C ASN A 383 -13.63 7.73 4.37
N GLY A 384 -13.79 8.75 5.22
CA GLY A 384 -14.65 8.68 6.40
C GLY A 384 -16.11 8.35 6.05
N ILE A 385 -16.70 9.00 5.04
CA ILE A 385 -18.06 8.71 4.59
C ILE A 385 -18.20 7.27 4.11
N LEU A 386 -17.21 6.76 3.35
CA LEU A 386 -17.21 5.39 2.84
C LEU A 386 -17.03 4.34 3.95
N LYS A 387 -16.46 4.73 5.11
CA LYS A 387 -16.35 3.90 6.32
C LYS A 387 -17.57 3.94 7.23
N VAL A 388 -18.41 4.98 7.18
CA VAL A 388 -19.61 5.08 8.03
C VAL A 388 -20.52 3.82 7.97
N PRO A 389 -20.81 3.23 6.80
CA PRO A 389 -21.63 2.02 6.69
C PRO A 389 -21.17 0.86 7.59
N GLU A 390 -19.85 0.63 7.68
CA GLU A 390 -19.23 -0.36 8.57
C GLU A 390 -19.69 -0.16 10.02
N TYR A 391 -19.50 1.05 10.54
CA TYR A 391 -19.87 1.38 11.92
C TYR A 391 -21.38 1.34 12.17
N LEU A 392 -22.21 1.66 11.17
CA LEU A 392 -23.67 1.59 11.29
C LEU A 392 -24.17 0.16 11.49
N ILE A 393 -23.66 -0.80 10.70
CA ILE A 393 -24.03 -2.21 10.84
C ILE A 393 -23.57 -2.75 12.18
N ILE A 394 -22.34 -2.44 12.59
CA ILE A 394 -21.80 -2.86 13.90
C ILE A 394 -22.68 -2.32 15.03
N SER A 395 -23.07 -1.03 14.95
CA SER A 395 -23.94 -0.39 15.93
C SER A 395 -25.31 -1.07 16.02
N LEU A 396 -25.94 -1.33 14.87
CA LEU A 396 -27.22 -2.02 14.76
C LEU A 396 -27.18 -3.42 15.35
N PHE A 397 -26.14 -4.18 15.00
CA PHE A 397 -25.94 -5.53 15.52
C PHE A 397 -25.76 -5.51 17.04
N CYS A 398 -24.95 -4.58 17.55
CA CYS A 398 -24.71 -4.42 18.98
C CYS A 398 -26.01 -4.13 19.75
N ILE A 399 -26.83 -3.22 19.23
CA ILE A 399 -28.15 -2.88 19.79
C ILE A 399 -29.08 -4.10 19.79
N LEU A 400 -29.13 -4.86 18.69
CA LEU A 400 -29.97 -6.06 18.59
C LEU A 400 -29.62 -7.09 19.66
N ILE A 401 -28.33 -7.41 19.81
CA ILE A 401 -27.83 -8.34 20.82
C ILE A 401 -28.10 -7.81 22.23
N GLY A 402 -27.92 -6.50 22.44
CA GLY A 402 -28.21 -5.83 23.70
C GLY A 402 -29.66 -5.93 24.13
N ILE A 403 -30.60 -5.63 23.23
CA ILE A 403 -32.04 -5.77 23.51
C ILE A 403 -32.41 -7.23 23.79
N SER A 404 -31.82 -8.17 23.05
CA SER A 404 -32.15 -9.59 23.15
C SER A 404 -31.65 -10.20 24.46
N ASN A 405 -30.41 -9.91 24.85
CA ASN A 405 -29.77 -10.49 26.02
C ASN A 405 -30.00 -9.68 27.30
N LYS A 406 -30.47 -8.44 27.19
CA LYS A 406 -30.70 -7.51 28.32
C LYS A 406 -29.46 -7.29 29.20
N ASN A 407 -28.26 -7.53 28.65
CA ASN A 407 -26.99 -7.45 29.36
C ASN A 407 -25.95 -6.70 28.51
N ILE A 408 -25.41 -5.62 29.09
CA ILE A 408 -24.44 -4.71 28.47
C ILE A 408 -23.16 -5.46 28.07
N THR A 409 -22.63 -6.27 29.00
CA THR A 409 -21.38 -7.01 28.82
C THR A 409 -21.49 -8.02 27.69
N MET A 410 -22.59 -8.77 27.64
CA MET A 410 -22.85 -9.72 26.56
C MET A 410 -22.96 -9.02 25.20
N SER A 411 -23.66 -7.87 25.14
CA SER A 411 -23.76 -7.06 23.92
C SER A 411 -22.39 -6.63 23.41
N MET A 412 -21.52 -6.13 24.30
CA MET A 412 -20.18 -5.70 23.91
C MET A 412 -19.31 -6.87 23.45
N ILE A 413 -19.19 -7.92 24.26
CA ILE A 413 -18.26 -9.04 23.99
C ILE A 413 -18.67 -9.79 22.71
N ILE A 414 -19.95 -10.14 22.57
CA ILE A 414 -20.43 -10.90 21.39
C ILE A 414 -20.23 -10.08 20.11
N THR A 415 -20.54 -8.78 20.15
CA THR A 415 -20.32 -7.90 18.99
C THR A 415 -18.85 -7.79 18.64
N LEU A 416 -17.98 -7.62 19.65
CA LEU A 416 -16.54 -7.49 19.42
C LEU A 416 -15.94 -8.76 18.81
N ILE A 417 -16.33 -9.94 19.31
CA ILE A 417 -15.88 -11.23 18.74
C ILE A 417 -16.33 -11.35 17.28
N ILE A 418 -17.61 -11.11 17.00
CA ILE A 418 -18.14 -11.28 15.64
C ILE A 418 -17.53 -10.26 14.67
N CYS A 419 -17.37 -9.00 15.09
CA CYS A 419 -16.87 -7.97 14.18
C CYS A 419 -15.36 -8.00 13.97
N LEU A 420 -14.56 -8.36 14.99
CA LEU A 420 -13.10 -8.38 14.85
C LEU A 420 -12.57 -9.77 14.46
N PHE A 421 -12.96 -10.82 15.19
CA PHE A 421 -12.42 -12.18 14.94
C PHE A 421 -13.05 -12.83 13.72
N CYS A 422 -14.36 -12.72 13.49
CA CYS A 422 -14.93 -13.32 12.29
C CYS A 422 -14.50 -12.56 11.04
N ASN A 423 -14.27 -11.25 11.09
CA ASN A 423 -13.79 -10.50 9.94
C ASN A 423 -12.41 -10.99 9.47
N THR A 424 -11.44 -11.17 10.38
CA THR A 424 -10.11 -11.66 10.01
C THR A 424 -10.16 -13.08 9.44
N ILE A 425 -10.93 -13.98 10.06
CA ILE A 425 -11.11 -15.35 9.58
C ILE A 425 -11.79 -15.38 8.21
N LEU A 426 -12.84 -14.59 8.01
CA LEU A 426 -13.61 -14.56 6.76
C LEU A 426 -12.80 -13.99 5.60
N VAL A 427 -11.94 -13.00 5.86
CA VAL A 427 -11.00 -12.48 4.85
C VAL A 427 -10.01 -13.57 4.44
N GLU A 428 -9.41 -14.31 5.38
CA GLU A 428 -8.50 -15.41 5.02
C GLU A 428 -9.21 -16.55 4.29
N TRP A 429 -10.42 -16.91 4.71
CA TRP A 429 -11.22 -17.92 4.02
C TRP A 429 -11.65 -17.48 2.62
N SER A 430 -11.84 -16.18 2.41
CA SER A 430 -12.22 -15.65 1.09
C SER A 430 -11.12 -15.77 0.04
N LYS A 431 -9.87 -16.04 0.44
CA LYS A 431 -8.75 -16.33 -0.48
C LYS A 431 -8.77 -17.75 -1.02
N VAL A 432 -9.58 -18.64 -0.44
CA VAL A 432 -9.74 -20.01 -0.92
C VAL A 432 -10.97 -20.05 -1.82
N ASP A 433 -10.80 -20.38 -3.11
CA ASP A 433 -11.86 -20.28 -4.13
C ASP A 433 -13.18 -20.96 -3.74
N SER A 434 -13.12 -22.15 -3.15
CA SER A 434 -14.32 -22.87 -2.71
C SER A 434 -15.09 -22.11 -1.62
N LEU A 435 -14.38 -21.48 -0.69
CA LEU A 435 -14.94 -20.72 0.43
C LEU A 435 -15.32 -19.29 0.02
N ALA A 436 -14.67 -18.71 -1.00
CA ALA A 436 -15.00 -17.40 -1.55
C ALA A 436 -16.49 -17.31 -1.95
N SER A 437 -17.02 -18.38 -2.54
CA SER A 437 -18.42 -18.49 -2.96
C SER A 437 -19.45 -18.35 -1.81
N ILE A 438 -19.05 -18.69 -0.58
CA ILE A 438 -19.87 -18.63 0.63
C ILE A 438 -19.60 -17.32 1.38
N THR A 439 -18.33 -16.98 1.56
CA THR A 439 -17.89 -15.81 2.33
C THR A 439 -18.36 -14.50 1.71
N ARG A 440 -18.60 -14.44 0.40
CA ARG A 440 -19.18 -13.26 -0.27
C ARG A 440 -20.54 -12.82 0.28
N PHE A 441 -21.33 -13.72 0.86
CA PHE A 441 -22.63 -13.35 1.43
C PHE A 441 -22.53 -12.74 2.83
N PHE A 442 -21.36 -12.82 3.48
CA PHE A 442 -21.17 -12.25 4.80
C PHE A 442 -21.01 -10.73 4.73
N ILE A 443 -21.69 -10.04 5.64
CA ILE A 443 -21.68 -8.58 5.68
C ILE A 443 -20.30 -7.99 5.94
N THR A 444 -19.42 -8.71 6.63
CA THR A 444 -18.03 -8.28 6.93
C THR A 444 -17.20 -8.06 5.67
N ASN A 445 -17.50 -8.77 4.58
CA ASN A 445 -16.81 -8.60 3.31
C ASN A 445 -17.43 -7.50 2.43
N ASN A 446 -18.52 -6.88 2.87
CA ASN A 446 -19.36 -5.97 2.06
C ASN A 446 -19.67 -4.63 2.76
N TRP A 447 -19.22 -4.42 3.98
CA TRP A 447 -19.56 -3.23 4.78
C TRP A 447 -18.59 -2.06 4.61
N ASP A 448 -17.44 -2.30 3.99
CA ASP A 448 -16.35 -1.34 3.85
C ASP A 448 -16.29 -0.86 2.40
N PHE A 449 -16.88 0.31 2.13
CA PHE A 449 -16.91 0.86 0.79
C PHE A 449 -15.64 1.65 0.43
N SER A 450 -14.71 1.84 1.39
CA SER A 450 -13.44 2.52 1.10
C SER A 450 -12.55 1.70 0.16
N ILE A 451 -12.78 0.38 0.07
CA ILE A 451 -12.09 -0.52 -0.86
C ILE A 451 -12.34 -0.11 -2.33
N TYR A 452 -13.48 0.51 -2.66
CA TYR A 452 -13.85 0.88 -4.03
C TYR A 452 -13.42 2.31 -4.42
N LEU A 453 -12.71 2.99 -3.51
CA LEU A 453 -12.29 4.37 -3.68
C LEU A 453 -11.34 4.47 -4.89
N PHE A 454 -11.57 5.46 -5.75
CA PHE A 454 -10.84 5.69 -7.00
C PHE A 454 -10.89 4.55 -8.04
N GLY A 455 -11.98 3.79 -8.05
CA GLY A 455 -12.21 2.74 -9.05
C GLY A 455 -11.48 1.43 -8.75
N ASN A 456 -10.98 1.29 -7.52
CA ASN A 456 -10.42 0.03 -7.05
C ASN A 456 -11.53 -1.04 -6.91
N ILE A 457 -11.12 -2.30 -6.90
CA ILE A 457 -12.00 -3.46 -6.82
C ILE A 457 -11.76 -4.22 -5.51
N SER A 458 -12.67 -5.13 -5.13
CA SER A 458 -12.38 -6.05 -4.03
C SER A 458 -11.39 -7.11 -4.49
N ASN A 459 -10.56 -7.62 -3.60
CA ASN A 459 -9.71 -8.78 -3.84
C ASN A 459 -10.49 -10.11 -3.81
N ILE A 460 -11.78 -10.11 -3.43
CA ILE A 460 -12.60 -11.31 -3.33
C ILE A 460 -13.44 -11.50 -4.60
N ASN A 461 -13.37 -12.70 -5.17
CA ASN A 461 -14.09 -13.09 -6.38
C ASN A 461 -15.61 -12.89 -6.25
N GLY A 462 -16.17 -12.11 -7.18
CA GLY A 462 -17.61 -11.88 -7.29
C GLY A 462 -18.17 -10.78 -6.39
N ILE A 463 -17.31 -10.07 -5.64
CA ILE A 463 -17.70 -8.94 -4.81
C ILE A 463 -17.35 -7.63 -5.54
N ASN A 464 -18.37 -6.90 -6.00
CA ASN A 464 -18.23 -5.57 -6.56
C ASN A 464 -19.05 -4.54 -5.76
N LEU A 465 -18.88 -3.26 -6.04
CA LEU A 465 -19.57 -2.18 -5.32
C LEU A 465 -21.09 -2.40 -5.25
N TRP A 466 -21.73 -2.74 -6.38
CA TRP A 466 -23.18 -2.94 -6.43
C TRP A 466 -23.62 -4.15 -5.61
N TYR A 467 -22.87 -5.24 -5.69
CA TYR A 467 -23.10 -6.43 -4.88
C TYR A 467 -23.00 -6.11 -3.39
N SER A 468 -21.96 -5.39 -2.97
CA SER A 468 -21.79 -4.97 -1.58
C SER A 468 -22.89 -4.04 -1.11
N VAL A 469 -23.34 -3.09 -1.94
CA VAL A 469 -24.49 -2.23 -1.62
C VAL A 469 -25.79 -3.04 -1.43
N ILE A 470 -26.06 -4.02 -2.30
CA ILE A 470 -27.25 -4.87 -2.20
C ILE A 470 -27.22 -5.71 -0.92
N ILE A 471 -26.12 -6.43 -0.67
CA ILE A 471 -25.94 -7.23 0.55
C ILE A 471 -26.05 -6.34 1.79
N TYR A 472 -25.41 -5.16 1.77
CA TYR A 472 -25.49 -4.20 2.85
C TYR A 472 -26.94 -3.78 3.14
N ILE A 473 -27.72 -3.41 2.13
CA ILE A 473 -29.12 -3.00 2.30
C ILE A 473 -29.95 -4.14 2.90
N ILE A 474 -29.76 -5.38 2.44
CA ILE A 474 -30.47 -6.56 2.95
C ILE A 474 -30.20 -6.73 4.46
N TYR A 475 -28.93 -6.76 4.86
CA TYR A 475 -28.53 -6.90 6.27
C TYR A 475 -28.98 -5.71 7.10
N PHE A 476 -28.84 -4.49 6.60
CA PHE A 476 -29.27 -3.27 7.28
C PHE A 476 -30.77 -3.30 7.59
N VAL A 477 -31.61 -3.60 6.59
CA VAL A 477 -33.07 -3.67 6.74
C VAL A 477 -33.46 -4.80 7.69
N LEU A 478 -32.82 -5.97 7.58
CA LEU A 478 -33.09 -7.12 8.45
C LEU A 478 -32.75 -6.80 9.91
N LEU A 479 -31.55 -6.31 10.19
CA LEU A 479 -31.11 -5.94 11.54
C LEU A 479 -31.97 -4.81 12.13
N LEU A 480 -32.33 -3.82 11.33
CA LEU A 480 -33.21 -2.74 11.73
C LEU A 480 -34.60 -3.26 12.12
N LYS A 481 -35.23 -4.09 11.28
CA LYS A 481 -36.54 -4.68 11.55
C LYS A 481 -36.53 -5.55 12.81
N MET A 482 -35.50 -6.39 12.97
CA MET A 482 -35.36 -7.24 14.15
C MET A 482 -35.20 -6.41 15.43
N SER A 483 -34.36 -5.36 15.38
CA SER A 483 -34.12 -4.46 16.51
C SER A 483 -35.40 -3.73 16.94
N ILE A 484 -36.13 -3.16 15.98
CA ILE A 484 -37.42 -2.49 16.23
C ILE A 484 -38.45 -3.49 16.75
N GLY A 485 -38.53 -4.68 16.16
CA GLY A 485 -39.46 -5.74 16.57
C GLY A 485 -39.23 -6.17 18.02
N LYS A 486 -37.98 -6.44 18.41
CA LYS A 486 -37.61 -6.79 19.78
C LYS A 486 -37.86 -5.64 20.76
N PHE A 487 -37.53 -4.40 20.37
CA PHE A 487 -37.78 -3.22 21.22
C PHE A 487 -39.27 -3.00 21.48
N LYS A 488 -40.12 -3.17 20.47
CA LYS A 488 -41.58 -3.05 20.61
C LYS A 488 -42.17 -4.08 21.57
N LYS A 489 -41.54 -5.25 21.74
CA LYS A 489 -41.97 -6.31 22.66
C LYS A 489 -41.52 -6.09 24.11
N LEU A 490 -40.79 -5.01 24.42
CA LEU A 490 -40.39 -4.72 25.81
C LEU A 490 -41.63 -4.39 26.66
N GLU A 491 -41.71 -5.04 27.81
CA GLU A 491 -42.77 -4.84 28.80
C GLU A 491 -42.54 -3.55 29.61
N ILE A 492 -43.64 -2.88 29.96
CA ILE A 492 -43.65 -1.67 30.80
C ILE A 492 -43.49 -2.05 32.27
#